data_AF-A0A928YFN2-F1
#
_entry.id   AF-A0A928YFN2-F1
#
_cell.length_a   1.000
_cell.length_b   1.000
_cell.length_c   1.000
_cell.angle_alpha   90.00
_cell.angle_beta   90.00
_cell.angle_gamma   90.00
#
_symmetry.space_group_name_H-M   'P 1'
#
loop_
_entity.id
_entity.type
_entity.pdbx_description
1 polymer ?
#
loop_
_entity_poly.entity_id
_entity_poly.type
_entity_poly.pdbx_seq_one_letter_code
_entity_poly.pdbx_strand_id
1 'polypeptide(L)'
;MTEIDKQDERIGFIFGGEIPDVTEESLATYLTYLKEHIELPCELTGIEDFDWEEYYVIGPGDQKEYEKLKKTKPSYTDKYDMLSLATEVDEWVGILVNLKRVSDKKKFTLPLAELKATDEKLKNYQLLDDYSVWFVNNR
;
A
#
# COMPACT_ATOMS: atom_id res chain seq x y z
N MET A 1 17.41 7.99 19.76
CA MET A 1 16.15 7.83 19.02
C MET A 1 16.44 6.97 17.82
N THR A 2 15.87 5.78 17.80
CA THR A 2 15.99 4.83 16.69
C THR A 2 15.18 5.31 15.49
N GLU A 3 15.33 4.69 14.33
CA GLU A 3 14.46 4.98 13.18
C GLU A 3 13.00 4.55 13.45
N ILE A 4 12.80 3.52 14.28
CA ILE A 4 11.48 3.07 14.75
C ILE A 4 10.82 4.17 15.59
N ASP A 5 11.55 4.73 16.58
CA ASP A 5 11.02 5.81 17.43
C ASP A 5 10.56 7.01 16.59
N LYS A 6 11.31 7.35 15.53
CA LYS A 6 10.93 8.44 14.61
C LYS A 6 9.71 8.12 13.77
N GLN A 7 9.53 6.86 13.38
CA GLN A 7 8.37 6.43 12.61
C GLN A 7 7.10 6.47 13.47
N ASP A 8 7.19 5.97 14.70
CA ASP A 8 6.10 6.05 15.68
C ASP A 8 5.71 7.51 15.98
N GLU A 9 6.68 8.41 16.11
CA GLU A 9 6.39 9.85 16.28
C GLU A 9 5.61 10.43 15.09
N ARG A 10 5.97 10.06 13.85
CA ARG A 10 5.27 10.52 12.64
C ARG A 10 3.87 9.95 12.54
N ILE A 11 3.69 8.67 12.84
CA ILE A 11 2.38 8.00 12.86
C ILE A 11 1.51 8.61 13.96
N GLY A 12 2.02 8.70 15.19
CA GLY A 12 1.31 9.28 16.32
C GLY A 12 0.89 10.73 16.08
N PHE A 13 1.71 11.52 15.38
CA PHE A 13 1.37 12.91 15.02
C PHE A 13 0.05 13.01 14.22
N ILE A 14 -0.25 12.05 13.34
CA ILE A 14 -1.49 12.01 12.55
C ILE A 14 -2.73 11.91 13.46
N PHE A 15 -2.58 11.23 14.60
CA PHE A 15 -3.64 10.98 15.57
C PHE A 15 -3.62 11.91 16.79
N GLY A 16 -2.70 12.88 16.82
CA GLY A 16 -2.56 13.81 17.95
C GLY A 16 -1.69 13.28 19.10
N GLY A 17 -0.95 12.20 18.91
CA GLY A 17 0.13 11.75 19.78
C GLY A 17 0.18 10.24 19.98
N GLU A 18 -0.94 9.64 20.39
CA GLU A 18 -1.04 8.19 20.65
C GLU A 18 -1.38 7.44 19.35
N ILE A 19 -0.76 6.26 19.16
CA ILE A 19 -1.02 5.40 18.00
C ILE A 19 -2.19 4.47 18.35
N PRO A 20 -3.34 4.58 17.67
CA PRO A 20 -4.50 3.75 17.95
C PRO A 20 -4.45 2.40 17.20
N ASP A 21 -5.28 1.46 17.65
CA ASP A 21 -5.63 0.26 16.90
C ASP A 21 -6.33 0.60 15.57
N VAL A 22 -6.24 -0.31 14.60
CA VAL A 22 -6.91 -0.18 13.30
C VAL A 22 -8.41 -0.36 13.47
N THR A 23 -9.13 0.74 13.28
CA THR A 23 -10.60 0.86 13.27
C THR A 23 -11.05 1.69 12.08
N GLU A 24 -12.33 1.61 11.69
CA GLU A 24 -12.88 2.48 10.63
C GLU A 24 -12.61 3.98 10.89
N GLU A 25 -12.71 4.43 12.15
CA GLU A 25 -12.47 5.83 12.54
C GLU A 25 -11.00 6.24 12.37
N SER A 26 -10.08 5.42 12.87
CA SER A 26 -8.63 5.67 12.72
C SER A 26 -8.20 5.61 11.25
N LEU A 27 -8.74 4.67 10.47
CA LEU A 27 -8.51 4.56 9.03
C LEU A 27 -9.02 5.79 8.29
N ALA A 28 -10.21 6.29 8.63
CA ALA A 28 -10.76 7.50 8.03
C ALA A 28 -9.90 8.74 8.34
N THR A 29 -9.35 8.82 9.55
CA THR A 29 -8.40 9.87 9.96
C THR A 29 -7.13 9.80 9.14
N TYR A 30 -6.50 8.62 9.07
CA TYR A 30 -5.29 8.41 8.28
C TYR A 30 -5.53 8.67 6.78
N LEU A 31 -6.65 8.20 6.23
CA LEU A 31 -7.04 8.43 4.84
C LEU A 31 -7.16 9.93 4.52
N THR A 32 -7.75 10.71 5.42
CA THR A 32 -7.86 12.16 5.27
C THR A 32 -6.48 12.78 5.20
N TYR A 33 -5.59 12.41 6.12
CA TYR A 33 -4.20 12.88 6.11
C TYR A 33 -3.47 12.53 4.81
N LEU A 34 -3.55 11.29 4.33
CA LEU A 34 -2.89 10.87 3.09
C LEU A 34 -3.43 11.62 1.87
N LYS A 35 -4.75 11.85 1.78
CA LYS A 35 -5.36 12.62 0.68
C LYS A 35 -4.84 14.05 0.60
N GLU A 36 -4.49 14.65 1.73
CA GLU A 36 -3.95 16.02 1.80
C GLU A 36 -2.44 16.09 1.52
N HIS A 37 -1.69 15.01 1.79
CA HIS A 37 -0.23 15.06 1.83
C HIS A 37 0.48 14.29 0.71
N ILE A 38 -0.21 13.32 0.07
CA ILE A 38 0.32 12.59 -1.10
C ILE A 38 0.40 13.53 -2.30
N GLU A 39 1.56 13.51 -2.95
CA GLU A 39 1.82 14.28 -4.16
C GLU A 39 1.72 13.38 -5.40
N LEU A 40 0.97 13.80 -6.42
CA LEU A 40 0.89 13.09 -7.70
C LEU A 40 1.75 13.79 -8.76
N PRO A 41 2.40 13.05 -9.68
CA PRO A 41 2.32 11.60 -9.86
C PRO A 41 3.15 10.80 -8.84
N CYS A 42 2.67 9.60 -8.51
CA CYS A 42 3.38 8.64 -7.65
C CYS A 42 3.37 7.27 -8.31
N GLU A 43 4.55 6.69 -8.56
CA GLU A 43 4.67 5.32 -9.05
C GLU A 43 4.85 4.36 -7.88
N LEU A 44 4.10 3.26 -7.90
CA LEU A 44 4.08 2.23 -6.87
C LEU A 44 4.48 0.86 -7.41
N THR A 45 4.85 -0.03 -6.50
CA THR A 45 5.13 -1.46 -6.72
C THR A 45 4.69 -2.24 -5.47
N GLY A 46 4.48 -3.54 -5.57
CA GLY A 46 4.19 -4.36 -4.39
C GLY A 46 5.37 -4.41 -3.43
N ILE A 47 5.07 -4.50 -2.12
CA ILE A 47 6.05 -4.72 -1.06
C ILE A 47 6.56 -6.16 -1.13
N GLU A 48 5.63 -7.10 -1.22
CA GLU A 48 5.83 -8.56 -1.29
C GLU A 48 4.78 -9.21 -2.19
N ASP A 49 4.86 -10.53 -2.39
CA ASP A 49 3.90 -11.25 -3.22
C ASP A 49 2.47 -11.11 -2.71
N PHE A 50 1.54 -10.83 -3.63
CA PHE A 50 0.12 -10.76 -3.27
C PHE A 50 -0.44 -12.15 -2.99
N ASP A 51 -1.53 -12.26 -2.22
CA ASP A 51 -2.17 -13.53 -1.84
C ASP A 51 -2.34 -14.54 -2.98
N TRP A 52 -2.69 -14.06 -4.19
CA TRP A 52 -2.89 -14.95 -5.33
C TRP A 52 -1.58 -15.48 -5.94
N GLU A 53 -0.46 -14.78 -5.69
CA GLU A 53 0.88 -15.10 -6.18
C GLU A 53 1.61 -16.09 -5.27
N GLU A 54 1.30 -16.15 -3.97
CA GLU A 54 1.99 -16.98 -2.98
C GLU A 54 2.11 -18.45 -3.41
N TYR A 55 1.02 -19.02 -3.93
CA TYR A 55 0.99 -20.40 -4.44
C TYR A 55 2.02 -20.68 -5.53
N TYR A 56 2.39 -19.65 -6.31
CA TYR A 56 3.34 -19.74 -7.42
C TYR A 56 4.75 -19.26 -7.04
N VAL A 57 4.86 -18.33 -6.09
CA VAL A 57 6.15 -17.76 -5.64
C VAL A 57 6.83 -18.65 -4.60
N ILE A 58 6.06 -19.15 -3.63
CA ILE A 58 6.56 -19.95 -2.50
C ILE A 58 6.03 -21.39 -2.57
N GLY A 59 4.82 -21.56 -3.11
CA GLY A 59 4.16 -22.85 -3.25
C GLY A 59 4.60 -23.69 -4.46
N PRO A 60 3.90 -24.81 -4.71
CA PRO A 60 4.24 -25.75 -5.79
C PRO A 60 3.69 -25.34 -7.17
N GLY A 61 3.22 -24.10 -7.34
CA GLY A 61 2.55 -23.63 -8.55
C GLY A 61 3.41 -23.68 -9.81
N ASP A 62 2.77 -23.82 -10.97
CA ASP A 62 3.46 -23.84 -12.27
C ASP A 62 3.80 -22.43 -12.75
N GLN A 63 5.06 -22.22 -13.11
CA GLN A 63 5.54 -20.91 -13.55
C GLN A 63 4.85 -20.43 -14.85
N LYS A 64 4.51 -21.32 -15.79
CA LYS A 64 3.85 -20.90 -17.04
C LYS A 64 2.42 -20.44 -16.78
N GLU A 65 1.74 -21.09 -15.85
CA GLU A 65 0.43 -20.65 -15.38
C GLU A 65 0.53 -19.28 -14.69
N TYR A 66 1.52 -19.10 -13.81
CA TYR A 66 1.77 -17.82 -13.15
C TYR A 66 1.98 -16.68 -14.16
N GLU A 67 2.86 -16.87 -15.14
CA GLU A 67 3.10 -15.88 -16.21
C GLU A 67 1.85 -15.59 -17.06
N LYS A 68 0.95 -16.58 -17.22
CA LYS A 68 -0.33 -16.38 -17.90
C LYS A 68 -1.26 -15.52 -17.06
N LEU A 69 -1.34 -15.76 -15.75
CA LEU A 69 -2.20 -15.02 -14.84
C LEU A 69 -1.74 -13.57 -14.65
N LYS A 70 -0.44 -13.30 -14.57
CA LYS A 70 0.13 -11.93 -14.48
C LYS A 70 -0.30 -11.02 -15.63
N LYS A 71 -0.66 -11.58 -16.79
CA LYS A 71 -1.20 -10.78 -17.91
C LYS A 71 -2.52 -10.13 -17.55
N THR A 72 -3.33 -10.73 -16.68
CA THR A 72 -4.67 -10.25 -16.32
C THR A 72 -4.79 -9.79 -14.88
N LYS A 73 -4.05 -10.41 -13.95
CA LYS A 73 -4.01 -10.07 -12.54
C LYS A 73 -2.89 -9.07 -12.24
N PRO A 74 -3.03 -8.23 -11.21
CA PRO A 74 -1.94 -7.37 -10.74
C PRO A 74 -0.86 -8.24 -10.09
N SER A 75 0.42 -7.91 -10.31
CA SER A 75 1.55 -8.55 -9.63
C SER A 75 2.31 -7.57 -8.74
N TYR A 76 2.93 -8.05 -7.66
CA TYR A 76 3.82 -7.26 -6.82
C TYR A 76 5.04 -6.70 -7.57
N THR A 77 5.43 -7.40 -8.64
CA THR A 77 6.54 -7.01 -9.52
C THR A 77 6.16 -5.96 -10.58
N ASP A 78 4.87 -5.66 -10.75
CA ASP A 78 4.42 -4.65 -11.69
C ASP A 78 4.70 -3.23 -11.17
N LYS A 79 4.77 -2.27 -12.10
CA LYS A 79 4.81 -0.84 -11.82
C LYS A 79 3.43 -0.23 -12.06
N TYR A 80 2.98 0.62 -11.15
CA TYR A 80 1.66 1.23 -11.18
C TYR A 80 1.75 2.75 -11.02
N ASP A 81 1.03 3.48 -11.87
CA ASP A 81 0.72 4.88 -11.59
C ASP A 81 -0.41 4.93 -10.54
N MET A 82 -0.19 5.62 -9.43
CA MET A 82 -1.27 5.96 -8.49
C MET A 82 -2.23 6.95 -9.16
N LEU A 83 -3.53 6.63 -9.15
CA LEU A 83 -4.57 7.51 -9.67
C LEU A 83 -5.28 8.27 -8.54
N SER A 84 -5.70 7.55 -7.50
CA SER A 84 -6.38 8.12 -6.35
C SER A 84 -6.46 7.12 -5.20
N LEU A 85 -6.64 7.62 -3.98
CA LEU A 85 -7.09 6.80 -2.85
C LEU A 85 -8.61 6.60 -2.94
N ALA A 86 -9.10 5.41 -2.58
CA ALA A 86 -10.52 5.14 -2.45
C ALA A 86 -11.14 5.98 -1.32
N THR A 87 -12.46 6.12 -1.32
CA THR A 87 -13.18 6.82 -0.24
C THR A 87 -13.55 5.87 0.89
N GLU A 88 -13.82 4.62 0.56
CA GLU A 88 -14.16 3.57 1.52
C GLU A 88 -12.90 3.00 2.15
N VAL A 89 -13.01 2.67 3.43
CA VAL A 89 -12.00 1.97 4.23
C VAL A 89 -12.62 0.71 4.80
N ASP A 90 -11.80 -0.28 5.08
CA ASP A 90 -12.22 -1.55 5.67
C ASP A 90 -11.16 -1.97 6.70
N GLU A 91 -11.56 -2.45 7.88
CA GLU A 91 -10.61 -2.79 8.95
C GLU A 91 -9.71 -4.00 8.60
N TRP A 92 -10.19 -4.89 7.72
CA TRP A 92 -9.44 -6.08 7.29
C TRP A 92 -8.54 -5.80 6.09
N VAL A 93 -8.93 -4.88 5.22
CA VAL A 93 -8.20 -4.58 3.98
C VAL A 93 -7.42 -3.26 4.06
N GLY A 94 -7.85 -2.35 4.92
CA GLY A 94 -7.32 -1.01 5.10
C GLY A 94 -7.81 -0.02 4.05
N ILE A 95 -6.97 0.97 3.75
CA ILE A 95 -7.16 1.93 2.68
C ILE A 95 -6.87 1.28 1.33
N LEU A 96 -7.82 1.40 0.40
CA LEU A 96 -7.63 0.98 -0.99
C LEU A 96 -7.09 2.12 -1.86
N VAL A 97 -6.30 1.76 -2.86
CA VAL A 97 -5.76 2.69 -3.87
C VAL A 97 -6.14 2.25 -5.28
N ASN A 98 -6.60 3.21 -6.08
CA ASN A 98 -6.88 3.03 -7.50
C ASN A 98 -5.61 3.27 -8.31
N LEU A 99 -5.28 2.30 -9.15
CA LEU A 99 -4.01 2.21 -9.85
C LEU A 99 -4.22 2.03 -11.34
N LYS A 100 -3.20 2.37 -12.11
CA LYS A 100 -3.08 2.01 -13.52
C LYS A 100 -1.71 1.40 -13.76
N ARG A 101 -1.67 0.13 -14.14
CA ARG A 101 -0.42 -0.56 -14.46
C ARG A 101 0.29 0.11 -15.63
N VAL A 102 1.58 0.34 -15.49
CA VAL A 102 2.39 1.11 -16.44
C VAL A 102 2.49 0.39 -17.79
N SER A 103 2.65 -0.93 -17.79
CA SER A 103 2.94 -1.74 -18.98
C SER A 103 1.77 -1.83 -19.97
N ASP A 104 0.54 -2.00 -19.50
CA ASP A 104 -0.63 -2.26 -20.34
C ASP A 104 -1.86 -1.40 -20.02
N LYS A 105 -1.71 -0.43 -19.11
CA LYS A 105 -2.73 0.55 -18.72
C LYS A 105 -3.99 -0.05 -18.08
N LYS A 106 -3.97 -1.33 -17.68
CA LYS A 106 -5.05 -1.92 -16.90
C LYS A 106 -5.19 -1.24 -15.55
N LYS A 107 -6.44 -1.12 -15.09
CA LYS A 107 -6.77 -0.50 -13.82
C LYS A 107 -7.02 -1.57 -12.76
N PHE A 108 -6.56 -1.29 -11.55
CA PHE A 108 -6.70 -2.15 -10.39
C PHE A 108 -7.05 -1.30 -9.18
N THR A 109 -7.70 -1.92 -8.20
CA THR A 109 -7.86 -1.36 -6.86
C THR A 109 -7.23 -2.36 -5.91
N LEU A 110 -6.22 -1.92 -5.18
CA LEU A 110 -5.39 -2.79 -4.33
C LEU A 110 -5.29 -2.19 -2.92
N PRO A 111 -5.02 -3.01 -1.89
CA PRO A 111 -4.69 -2.53 -0.55
C PRO A 111 -3.44 -1.66 -0.60
N LEU A 112 -3.51 -0.46 -0.02
CA LEU A 112 -2.36 0.43 0.07
C LEU A 112 -1.23 -0.18 0.91
N ALA A 113 -1.59 -1.00 1.90
CA ALA A 113 -0.67 -1.65 2.82
C ALA A 113 0.25 -2.67 2.13
N GLU A 114 -0.13 -3.15 0.94
CA GLU A 114 0.66 -4.09 0.14
C GLU A 114 1.60 -3.38 -0.85
N LEU A 115 1.61 -2.03 -0.87
CA LEU A 115 2.27 -1.24 -1.89
C LEU A 115 3.25 -0.25 -1.27
N LYS A 116 4.33 0.03 -2.01
CA LYS A 116 5.31 1.07 -1.69
C LYS A 116 5.58 1.95 -2.90
N ALA A 117 6.00 3.18 -2.65
CA ALA A 117 6.54 4.04 -3.69
C ALA A 117 7.83 3.44 -4.28
N THR A 118 8.06 3.62 -5.57
CA THR A 118 9.25 3.07 -6.25
C THR A 118 10.50 3.92 -6.05
N ASP A 119 10.33 5.21 -5.72
CA ASP A 119 11.41 6.13 -5.41
C ASP A 119 11.40 6.48 -3.91
N GLU A 120 12.37 5.92 -3.19
CA GLU A 120 12.56 6.07 -1.74
C GLU A 120 12.92 7.52 -1.34
N LYS A 121 13.31 8.37 -2.29
CA LYS A 121 13.63 9.78 -2.03
C LYS A 121 12.41 10.68 -2.04
N LEU A 122 11.26 10.17 -2.48
CA LEU A 122 10.02 10.94 -2.48
C LEU A 122 9.39 10.96 -1.09
N LYS A 123 8.82 12.12 -0.73
CA LYS A 123 7.96 12.28 0.45
C LYS A 123 6.88 11.20 0.55
N ASN A 124 6.34 10.79 -0.61
CA ASN A 124 5.35 9.72 -0.70
C ASN A 124 5.87 8.38 -0.18
N TYR A 125 7.16 8.05 -0.33
CA TYR A 125 7.69 6.80 0.20
C TYR A 125 7.49 6.71 1.70
N GLN A 126 7.90 7.75 2.43
CA GLN A 126 7.73 7.80 3.88
C GLN A 126 6.25 7.76 4.29
N LEU A 127 5.38 8.53 3.63
CA LEU A 127 3.95 8.54 3.94
C LEU A 127 3.28 7.17 3.76
N LEU A 128 3.68 6.44 2.71
CA LEU A 128 3.13 5.12 2.42
C LEU A 128 3.72 4.04 3.33
N ASP A 129 5.02 4.13 3.63
CA ASP A 129 5.69 3.23 4.56
C ASP A 129 5.13 3.37 5.98
N ASP A 130 4.96 4.61 6.47
CA ASP A 130 4.36 4.90 7.77
C ASP A 130 2.93 4.33 7.88
N TYR A 131 2.15 4.38 6.79
CA TYR A 131 0.82 3.79 6.75
C TYR A 131 0.87 2.26 6.83
N SER A 132 1.71 1.63 6.01
CA SER A 132 1.84 0.16 6.00
C SER A 132 2.32 -0.39 7.34
N VAL A 133 3.29 0.27 7.97
CA VAL A 133 3.80 -0.10 9.31
C VAL A 133 2.71 0.02 10.37
N TRP A 134 1.97 1.14 10.39
CA TRP A 134 0.87 1.32 11.33
C TRP A 134 -0.21 0.24 11.15
N PHE A 135 -0.67 0.04 9.91
CA PHE A 135 -1.76 -0.89 9.61
C PHE A 135 -1.41 -2.33 9.96
N VAL A 136 -0.20 -2.80 9.64
CA VAL A 136 0.21 -4.18 9.89
C VAL A 136 0.43 -4.47 11.39
N ASN A 137 0.96 -3.50 12.15
CA ASN A 137 1.32 -3.73 13.55
C ASN A 137 0.16 -3.52 14.55
N ASN A 138 -0.92 -2.85 14.15
CA ASN A 138 -2.00 -2.44 15.05
C ASN A 138 -3.39 -2.97 14.60
N ARG A 139 -3.42 -3.94 13.70
CA ARG A 139 -4.65 -4.63 13.24
C ARG A 139 -4.95 -5.88 14.06
#